data_AF-A0A139AP74-F1
#
_entry.id   AF-A0A139AP74-F1
#
_cell.length_a   1.000
_cell.length_b   1.000
_cell.length_c   1.000
_cell.angle_alpha   90.00
_cell.angle_beta   90.00
_cell.angle_gamma   90.00
#
_symmetry.space_group_name_H-M   'P 1'
#
loop_
_entity.id
_entity.type
_entity.pdbx_description
1 polymer ?
#
loop_
_entity_poly.entity_id
_entity_poly.type
_entity_poly.pdbx_seq_one_letter_code
_entity_poly.pdbx_strand_id
1 'polypeptide(L)'
;DFGNGDLSPEWGVELVFKDASVHYGPWTDRQRATIQSFFFPSSYRDLERTQDLRPGEIRRHLALQWLIKFEGNTTLRLPTREGSKDWRYYKFLSGAEVPALSASRPYGWLDVKFKQDSYISWTIPMVNTDTGYVSALDCHLVNVNITTSLNYASLLSTTKAEVCQVIKLNMPGPLKWNDMRTWECNIRLEDPTLFLLRDHVTLLQDLVADWNS
;
A
#
# COMPACT_ATOMS: atom_id res chain seq x y z
N ASP A 1 23.61 -0.60 -19.76
CA ASP A 1 23.90 -2.05 -19.75
C ASP A 1 25.02 -2.26 -18.75
N PHE A 2 24.78 -3.00 -17.66
CA PHE A 2 25.73 -3.19 -16.55
C PHE A 2 26.81 -4.26 -16.85
N GLY A 3 27.03 -4.58 -18.13
CA GLY A 3 28.03 -5.56 -18.57
C GLY A 3 27.54 -7.01 -18.54
N ASN A 4 26.22 -7.24 -18.53
CA ASN A 4 25.65 -8.59 -18.56
C ASN A 4 25.75 -9.26 -19.94
N GLY A 5 26.13 -8.50 -20.97
CA GLY A 5 26.34 -8.94 -22.37
C GLY A 5 25.06 -9.31 -23.14
N ASP A 6 23.95 -9.53 -22.42
CA ASP A 6 22.62 -9.88 -22.92
C ASP A 6 21.56 -9.60 -21.82
N LEU A 7 20.30 -9.98 -22.04
CA LEU A 7 19.18 -9.87 -21.09
C LEU A 7 19.54 -10.41 -19.72
N SER A 8 19.34 -9.57 -18.69
CA SER A 8 19.74 -9.90 -17.32
C SER A 8 18.95 -11.08 -16.77
N PRO A 9 19.55 -11.93 -15.92
CA PRO A 9 18.84 -13.06 -15.34
C PRO A 9 17.60 -12.60 -14.54
N GLU A 10 16.48 -13.28 -14.74
CA GLU A 10 15.23 -12.98 -14.04
C GLU A 10 15.36 -13.27 -12.55
N TRP A 11 14.82 -12.38 -11.72
CA TRP A 11 14.65 -12.59 -10.29
C TRP A 11 13.35 -11.95 -9.85
N GLY A 12 12.48 -12.75 -9.25
CA GLY A 12 11.18 -12.27 -8.87
C GLY A 12 10.41 -13.25 -8.00
N VAL A 13 9.31 -12.74 -7.47
CA VAL A 13 8.35 -13.48 -6.67
C VAL A 13 6.97 -13.22 -7.24
N GLU A 14 6.27 -14.30 -7.59
CA GLU A 14 4.89 -14.26 -8.01
C GLU A 14 3.99 -14.77 -6.89
N LEU A 15 3.03 -13.96 -6.47
CA LEU A 15 2.01 -14.30 -5.48
C LEU A 15 0.64 -14.26 -6.14
N VAL A 16 -0.10 -15.36 -6.05
CA VAL A 16 -1.46 -15.45 -6.59
C VAL A 16 -2.43 -15.61 -5.42
N PHE A 17 -3.33 -14.65 -5.29
CA PHE A 17 -4.38 -14.66 -4.28
C PHE A 17 -5.71 -15.02 -4.93
N LYS A 18 -6.38 -16.04 -4.40
CA LYS A 18 -7.70 -16.45 -4.86
C LYS A 18 -8.75 -16.12 -3.81
N ASP A 19 -9.77 -15.37 -4.20
CA ASP A 19 -10.88 -14.92 -3.33
C ASP A 19 -10.41 -14.42 -1.94
N ALA A 20 -9.42 -13.53 -1.95
CA ALA A 20 -8.69 -13.15 -0.74
C ALA A 20 -9.36 -12.02 0.07
N SER A 21 -9.17 -12.08 1.38
CA SER A 21 -9.54 -11.00 2.30
C SER A 21 -8.31 -10.55 3.07
N VAL A 22 -7.75 -9.41 2.66
CA VAL A 22 -6.52 -8.86 3.21
C VAL A 22 -6.86 -7.78 4.23
N HIS A 23 -6.38 -7.93 5.45
CA HIS A 23 -6.60 -6.96 6.53
C HIS A 23 -5.27 -6.27 6.86
N TYR A 24 -5.17 -5.00 6.49
CA TYR A 24 -3.94 -4.24 6.67
C TYR A 24 -4.26 -2.80 7.08
N GLY A 25 -3.93 -2.45 8.32
CA GLY A 25 -4.20 -1.12 8.88
C GLY A 25 -3.01 -0.58 9.68
N PRO A 26 -3.17 0.59 10.30
CA PRO A 26 -2.10 1.31 11.00
C PRO A 26 -1.35 0.46 12.02
N TRP A 27 -2.07 -0.31 12.84
CA TRP A 27 -1.44 -1.19 13.82
C TRP A 27 -0.56 -2.27 13.17
N THR A 28 -1.05 -2.90 12.10
CA THR A 28 -0.29 -3.93 11.37
C THR A 28 0.98 -3.33 10.75
N ASP A 29 0.90 -2.10 10.21
CA ASP A 29 2.07 -1.42 9.66
C ASP A 29 3.12 -1.10 10.73
N ARG A 30 2.72 -0.65 11.93
CA ARG A 30 3.66 -0.44 13.05
C ARG A 30 4.38 -1.72 13.45
N GLN A 31 3.66 -2.85 13.53
CA GLN A 31 4.27 -4.15 13.85
C GLN A 31 5.23 -4.59 12.75
N ARG A 32 4.83 -4.45 11.48
CA ARG A 32 5.68 -4.72 10.32
C ARG A 32 6.96 -3.88 10.38
N ALA A 33 6.87 -2.58 10.62
CA ALA A 33 8.03 -1.68 10.71
C ALA A 33 9.00 -2.11 11.82
N THR A 34 8.47 -2.49 12.98
CA THR A 34 9.27 -2.99 14.11
C THR A 34 10.01 -4.28 13.73
N ILE A 35 9.28 -5.28 13.20
CA ILE A 35 9.86 -6.56 12.75
C ILE A 35 10.93 -6.34 11.69
N GLN A 36 10.63 -5.49 10.68
CA GLN A 36 11.58 -5.20 9.62
C GLN A 36 12.83 -4.52 10.16
N SER A 37 12.71 -3.55 11.07
CA SER A 37 13.88 -2.89 11.66
C SER A 37 14.75 -3.83 12.49
N PHE A 38 14.15 -4.85 13.11
CA PHE A 38 14.86 -5.86 13.89
C PHE A 38 15.69 -6.81 13.01
N PHE A 39 15.10 -7.35 11.93
CA PHE A 39 15.78 -8.29 11.03
C PHE A 39 16.63 -7.60 9.95
N PHE A 40 16.21 -6.42 9.52
CA PHE A 40 16.81 -5.65 8.42
C PHE A 40 16.93 -4.18 8.83
N PRO A 41 17.87 -3.85 9.74
CA PRO A 41 18.05 -2.47 10.18
C PRO A 41 18.44 -1.57 9.01
N SER A 42 17.95 -0.32 9.04
CA SER A 42 18.26 0.65 8.00
C SER A 42 19.75 0.99 7.99
N SER A 43 20.36 0.95 6.80
CA SER A 43 21.73 1.42 6.61
C SER A 43 21.75 2.94 6.56
N TYR A 44 22.26 3.57 7.61
CA TYR A 44 22.48 5.03 7.69
C TYR A 44 23.77 5.44 6.97
N ARG A 45 23.91 5.04 5.71
CA ARG A 45 25.11 5.24 4.91
C ARG A 45 24.74 5.59 3.49
N ASP A 46 25.61 6.37 2.87
CA ASP A 46 25.53 6.65 1.45
C ASP A 46 25.72 5.34 0.68
N LEU A 47 24.97 5.19 -0.41
CA LEU A 47 25.09 4.12 -1.35
C LEU A 47 26.11 4.52 -2.42
N GLU A 48 26.92 3.57 -2.84
CA GLU A 48 27.81 3.75 -3.97
C GLU A 48 27.17 3.22 -5.25
N ARG A 49 27.59 3.79 -6.39
CA ARG A 49 27.24 3.27 -7.70
C ARG A 49 27.72 1.83 -7.81
N THR A 50 26.85 0.95 -8.28
CA THR A 50 27.25 -0.43 -8.56
C THR A 50 28.23 -0.44 -9.74
N GLN A 51 29.39 -1.08 -9.55
CA GLN A 51 30.38 -1.21 -10.62
C GLN A 51 29.84 -2.13 -11.74
N ASP A 52 30.15 -1.77 -12.98
CA ASP A 52 29.83 -2.58 -14.16
C ASP A 52 30.63 -3.88 -14.16
N LEU A 53 30.02 -4.95 -14.66
CA LEU A 53 30.63 -6.28 -14.69
C LEU A 53 31.80 -6.32 -15.66
N ARG A 54 32.88 -7.00 -15.24
CA ARG A 54 34.03 -7.27 -16.10
C ARG A 54 33.84 -8.58 -16.87
N PRO A 55 34.40 -8.71 -18.07
CA PRO A 55 34.40 -9.98 -18.79
C PRO A 55 34.98 -11.11 -17.91
N GLY A 56 34.20 -12.17 -17.71
CA GLY A 56 34.55 -13.31 -16.85
C GLY A 56 33.88 -13.33 -15.48
N GLU A 57 33.22 -12.24 -15.07
CA GLU A 57 32.41 -12.20 -13.85
C GLU A 57 31.03 -12.84 -14.04
N ILE A 58 30.45 -13.34 -12.94
CA ILE A 58 29.11 -13.94 -12.96
C ILE A 58 28.07 -12.83 -13.17
N ARG A 59 27.10 -13.12 -14.04
CA ARG A 59 25.97 -12.23 -14.35
C ARG A 59 25.20 -11.87 -13.08
N ARG A 60 24.73 -10.63 -12.98
CA ARG A 60 23.97 -10.12 -11.83
C ARG A 60 22.52 -9.85 -12.18
N HIS A 61 21.63 -10.12 -11.23
CA HIS A 61 20.23 -9.71 -11.30
C HIS A 61 20.14 -8.19 -11.14
N LEU A 62 19.56 -7.50 -12.12
CA LEU A 62 19.48 -6.04 -12.08
C LEU A 62 18.26 -5.52 -11.33
N ALA A 63 17.18 -6.32 -11.25
CA ALA A 63 15.96 -5.95 -10.57
C ALA A 63 15.30 -7.17 -9.94
N LEU A 64 14.65 -6.96 -8.81
CA LEU A 64 13.70 -7.86 -8.19
C LEU A 64 12.29 -7.47 -8.65
N GLN A 65 11.57 -8.41 -9.25
CA GLN A 65 10.18 -8.21 -9.68
C GLN A 65 9.22 -8.91 -8.72
N TRP A 66 8.34 -8.15 -8.08
CA TRP A 66 7.19 -8.68 -7.38
C TRP A 66 5.96 -8.58 -8.27
N LEU A 67 5.27 -9.70 -8.44
CA LEU A 67 4.00 -9.75 -9.17
C LEU A 67 2.94 -10.37 -8.27
N ILE A 68 1.96 -9.55 -7.87
CA ILE A 68 0.83 -9.99 -7.06
C ILE A 68 -0.39 -10.02 -7.97
N LYS A 69 -0.98 -11.20 -8.18
CA LYS A 69 -2.19 -11.39 -8.98
C LYS A 69 -3.37 -11.73 -8.08
N PHE A 70 -4.54 -11.25 -8.46
CA PHE A 70 -5.79 -11.53 -7.78
C PHE A 70 -6.75 -12.27 -8.70
N GLU A 71 -6.96 -13.56 -8.41
CA GLU A 71 -7.88 -14.45 -9.11
C GLU A 71 -9.19 -14.52 -8.30
N GLY A 72 -10.12 -13.63 -8.58
CA GLY A 72 -11.44 -13.61 -7.93
C GLY A 72 -11.73 -12.32 -7.17
N ASN A 73 -12.73 -12.36 -6.30
CA ASN A 73 -13.18 -11.18 -5.58
C ASN A 73 -12.28 -10.95 -4.36
N THR A 74 -11.53 -9.85 -4.37
CA THR A 74 -10.63 -9.52 -3.26
C THR A 74 -11.15 -8.32 -2.49
N THR A 75 -11.09 -8.41 -1.16
CA THR A 75 -11.39 -7.29 -0.26
C THR A 75 -10.13 -6.93 0.52
N LEU A 76 -9.64 -5.71 0.32
CA LEU A 76 -8.62 -5.10 1.17
C LEU A 76 -9.32 -4.25 2.23
N ARG A 77 -9.28 -4.69 3.48
CA ARG A 77 -9.82 -3.98 4.63
C ARG A 77 -8.73 -3.20 5.35
N LEU A 78 -8.95 -1.90 5.52
CA LEU A 78 -8.14 -1.01 6.33
C LEU A 78 -8.87 -0.74 7.65
N PRO A 79 -8.62 -1.52 8.71
CA PRO A 79 -9.16 -1.24 10.03
C PRO A 79 -8.47 0.00 10.62
N THR A 80 -9.23 0.89 11.25
CA THR A 80 -8.73 2.13 11.84
C THR A 80 -9.43 2.46 13.16
N ARG A 81 -8.71 3.14 14.03
CA ARG A 81 -9.27 3.73 15.25
C ARG A 81 -9.91 5.09 14.96
N GLU A 82 -11.22 5.19 15.12
CA GLU A 82 -11.98 6.43 14.87
C GLU A 82 -11.92 7.43 16.04
N GLY A 83 -10.76 8.03 16.31
CA GLY A 83 -10.53 8.96 17.45
C GLY A 83 -11.62 10.03 17.61
N SER A 84 -12.18 10.52 16.51
CA SER A 84 -13.25 11.53 16.51
C SER A 84 -14.54 11.09 17.22
N LYS A 85 -14.78 9.78 17.40
CA LYS A 85 -15.99 9.24 18.06
C LYS A 85 -15.75 8.84 19.52
N ASP A 86 -14.57 9.11 20.09
CA ASP A 86 -14.21 8.71 21.46
C ASP A 86 -15.17 9.29 22.51
N TRP A 87 -15.68 10.50 22.29
CA TRP A 87 -16.66 11.16 23.18
C TRP A 87 -17.94 10.35 23.39
N ARG A 88 -18.35 9.53 22.40
CA ARG A 88 -19.52 8.65 22.53
C ARG A 88 -19.30 7.59 23.59
N TYR A 89 -18.05 7.18 23.79
CA TYR A 89 -17.69 6.12 24.74
C TYR A 89 -17.34 6.66 26.13
N TYR A 90 -16.79 7.87 26.23
CA TYR A 90 -16.48 8.49 27.52
C TYR A 90 -17.72 8.79 28.39
N LYS A 91 -18.89 9.06 27.79
CA LYS A 91 -20.14 9.27 28.53
C LYS A 91 -20.67 8.03 29.27
N PHE A 92 -20.21 6.83 28.92
CA PHE A 92 -20.57 5.60 29.64
C PHE A 92 -19.77 5.41 30.95
N LEU A 93 -18.65 6.12 31.12
CA LEU A 93 -17.83 6.04 32.34
C LEU A 93 -18.30 7.00 33.45
N SER A 94 -19.18 7.96 33.13
CA SER A 94 -19.65 9.00 34.06
C SER A 94 -21.01 8.72 34.71
N GLY A 95 -21.36 7.45 34.96
CA GLY A 95 -22.39 7.08 35.94
C GLY A 95 -23.86 7.14 35.52
N ALA A 96 -24.20 6.90 34.25
CA ALA A 96 -25.60 6.69 33.83
C ALA A 96 -25.88 5.20 33.59
N GLU A 97 -26.74 4.59 34.41
CA GLU A 97 -27.13 3.18 34.36
C GLU A 97 -28.06 2.85 33.18
N VAL A 98 -27.55 2.19 32.13
CA VAL A 98 -28.31 1.29 31.23
C VAL A 98 -27.34 0.24 30.62
N PRO A 99 -27.84 -0.92 30.13
CA PRO A 99 -27.31 -2.23 30.45
C PRO A 99 -25.94 -2.52 29.86
N ALA A 100 -25.18 -3.39 30.53
CA ALA A 100 -23.87 -3.87 30.13
C ALA A 100 -23.78 -4.29 28.65
N LEU A 101 -23.28 -3.41 27.80
CA LEU A 101 -22.52 -3.82 26.64
C LEU A 101 -21.05 -3.82 27.06
N SER A 102 -20.61 -4.99 27.51
CA SER A 102 -19.24 -5.50 27.39
C SER A 102 -18.74 -5.54 25.93
N ALA A 103 -19.22 -4.64 25.07
CA ALA A 103 -18.87 -4.60 23.66
C ALA A 103 -17.64 -3.71 23.52
N SER A 104 -16.50 -4.36 23.30
CA SER A 104 -15.32 -3.76 22.68
C SER A 104 -15.75 -2.74 21.63
N ARG A 105 -15.24 -1.51 21.73
CA ARG A 105 -15.55 -0.43 20.80
C ARG A 105 -15.41 -0.92 19.35
N PRO A 106 -16.45 -0.81 18.50
CA PRO A 106 -16.31 -1.13 17.09
C PRO A 106 -15.26 -0.23 16.44
N TYR A 107 -14.35 -0.83 15.69
CA TYR A 107 -13.36 -0.11 14.91
C TYR A 107 -14.00 0.44 13.63
N GLY A 108 -13.46 1.55 13.13
CA GLY A 108 -13.80 2.05 11.80
C GLY A 108 -13.06 1.24 10.75
N TRP A 109 -13.60 1.18 9.55
CA TRP A 109 -12.93 0.45 8.47
C TRP A 109 -13.19 1.13 7.14
N LEU A 110 -12.24 0.95 6.23
CA LEU A 110 -12.35 1.28 4.82
C LEU A 110 -12.03 0.02 4.04
N ASP A 111 -13.01 -0.50 3.31
CA ASP A 111 -12.87 -1.68 2.47
C ASP A 111 -12.72 -1.24 1.02
N VAL A 112 -11.63 -1.65 0.39
CA VAL A 112 -11.41 -1.54 -1.06
C VAL A 112 -11.67 -2.92 -1.66
N LYS A 113 -12.77 -3.05 -2.40
CA LYS A 113 -13.14 -4.27 -3.11
C LYS A 113 -12.79 -4.14 -4.58
N PHE A 114 -12.20 -5.18 -5.14
CA PHE A 114 -11.86 -5.24 -6.56
C PHE A 114 -12.00 -6.68 -7.06
N LYS A 115 -12.14 -6.81 -8.38
CA LYS A 115 -12.43 -8.09 -9.04
C LYS A 115 -11.16 -8.78 -9.53
N GLN A 116 -11.37 -9.96 -10.11
CA GLN A 116 -10.36 -10.72 -10.83
C GLN A 116 -9.65 -9.89 -11.90
N ASP A 117 -8.50 -10.36 -12.37
CA ASP A 117 -7.63 -9.69 -13.36
C ASP A 117 -6.97 -8.41 -12.82
N SER A 118 -7.14 -8.16 -11.52
CA SER A 118 -6.36 -7.14 -10.81
C SER A 118 -4.95 -7.68 -10.52
N TYR A 119 -3.95 -6.81 -10.62
CA TYR A 119 -2.57 -7.16 -10.28
C TYR A 119 -1.80 -5.96 -9.75
N ILE A 120 -0.73 -6.24 -9.02
CA ILE A 120 0.25 -5.26 -8.56
C ILE A 120 1.62 -5.75 -9.02
N SER A 121 2.30 -4.94 -9.82
CA SER A 121 3.69 -5.16 -10.21
C SER A 121 4.58 -4.17 -9.47
N TRP A 122 5.59 -4.67 -8.77
CA TRP A 122 6.57 -3.84 -8.09
C TRP A 122 7.97 -4.24 -8.51
N THR A 123 8.66 -3.32 -9.18
CA THR A 123 10.03 -3.50 -9.63
C THR A 123 10.96 -2.75 -8.70
N ILE A 124 11.87 -3.47 -8.04
CA ILE A 124 12.89 -2.93 -7.16
C ILE A 124 14.25 -3.16 -7.83
N PRO A 125 14.96 -2.10 -8.28
CA PRO A 125 16.30 -2.25 -8.80
C PRO A 125 17.25 -2.76 -7.71
N MET A 126 18.14 -3.67 -8.08
CA MET A 126 19.19 -4.22 -7.21
C MET A 126 20.56 -3.61 -7.48
N VAL A 127 20.61 -2.66 -8.41
CA VAL A 127 21.81 -1.95 -8.81
C VAL A 127 21.56 -0.46 -8.71
N ASN A 128 22.58 0.26 -8.28
CA ASN A 128 22.57 1.71 -8.15
C ASN A 128 23.25 2.33 -9.37
N THR A 129 22.53 3.22 -10.05
CA THR A 129 23.09 4.06 -11.14
C THR A 129 23.74 5.32 -10.56
N ASP A 130 24.33 6.16 -11.41
CA ASP A 130 24.95 7.43 -10.99
C ASP A 130 23.97 8.37 -10.28
N THR A 131 22.68 8.27 -10.58
CA THR A 131 21.61 9.07 -9.96
C THR A 131 20.87 8.32 -8.84
N GLY A 132 21.29 7.10 -8.49
CA GLY A 132 20.62 6.22 -7.53
C GLY A 132 19.79 5.12 -8.20
N TYR A 133 18.66 4.76 -7.61
CA TYR A 133 17.73 3.77 -8.18
C TYR A 133 16.30 4.30 -8.16
N VAL A 134 15.44 3.78 -9.03
CA VAL A 134 14.02 4.13 -9.05
C VAL A 134 13.21 2.86 -8.95
N SER A 135 12.54 2.68 -7.80
CA SER A 135 11.56 1.60 -7.66
C SER A 135 10.25 2.03 -8.29
N ALA A 136 9.66 1.18 -9.12
CA ALA A 136 8.41 1.46 -9.82
C ALA A 136 7.33 0.49 -9.34
N LEU A 137 6.21 1.04 -8.87
CA LEU A 137 5.03 0.29 -8.49
C LEU A 137 3.90 0.62 -9.47
N ASP A 138 3.42 -0.40 -10.17
CA ASP A 138 2.27 -0.34 -11.07
C ASP A 138 1.15 -1.20 -10.47
N CYS A 139 0.10 -0.55 -9.97
CA CYS A 139 -1.09 -1.21 -9.48
C CYS A 139 -2.19 -1.11 -10.53
N HIS A 140 -2.84 -2.22 -10.84
CA HIS A 140 -3.97 -2.33 -11.76
C HIS A 140 -5.14 -3.00 -11.05
N LEU A 141 -6.18 -2.24 -10.72
CA LEU A 141 -7.38 -2.76 -10.06
C LEU A 141 -8.60 -2.66 -10.95
N VAL A 142 -9.39 -3.73 -11.00
CA VAL A 142 -10.61 -3.84 -11.83
C VAL A 142 -11.86 -3.69 -10.98
N ASN A 143 -12.80 -2.85 -11.44
CA ASN A 143 -14.12 -2.65 -10.83
C ASN A 143 -14.03 -2.36 -9.32
N VAL A 144 -13.32 -1.28 -9.00
CA VAL A 144 -13.05 -0.90 -7.62
C VAL A 144 -14.29 -0.29 -6.98
N ASN A 145 -14.64 -0.82 -5.81
CA ASN A 145 -15.69 -0.30 -4.95
C ASN A 145 -15.11 -0.09 -3.55
N ILE A 146 -15.14 1.16 -3.09
CA ILE A 146 -14.70 1.55 -1.76
C ILE A 146 -15.93 1.73 -0.88
N THR A 147 -15.99 0.96 0.19
CA THR A 147 -17.03 1.06 1.23
C THR A 147 -16.39 1.43 2.56
N THR A 148 -17.14 2.10 3.44
CA THR A 148 -16.64 2.53 4.74
C THR A 148 -17.57 2.05 5.86
N SER A 149 -17.13 2.20 7.11
CA SER A 149 -17.93 1.95 8.31
C SER A 149 -19.17 2.86 8.44
N LEU A 150 -19.35 3.85 7.55
CA LEU A 150 -20.47 4.78 7.56
C LEU A 150 -21.64 4.24 6.73
N ASN A 151 -22.81 4.16 7.36
CA ASN A 151 -23.86 3.25 6.97
C ASN A 151 -24.87 3.86 5.98
N TYR A 152 -24.45 4.30 4.78
CA TYR A 152 -25.40 4.87 3.80
C TYR A 152 -25.08 4.66 2.30
N ALA A 153 -23.81 4.59 1.87
CA ALA A 153 -23.43 4.35 0.47
C ALA A 153 -21.94 3.96 0.32
N SER A 154 -21.57 3.33 -0.81
CA SER A 154 -20.16 3.20 -1.21
C SER A 154 -19.56 4.60 -1.38
N LEU A 155 -18.38 4.84 -0.81
CA LEU A 155 -17.65 6.12 -0.96
C LEU A 155 -17.28 6.37 -2.42
N LEU A 156 -16.74 5.36 -3.08
CA LEU A 156 -16.33 5.40 -4.48
C LEU A 156 -16.78 4.12 -5.17
N SER A 157 -17.40 4.23 -6.33
CA SER A 157 -17.68 3.07 -7.18
C SER A 157 -17.32 3.36 -8.63
N THR A 158 -16.71 2.38 -9.29
CA THR A 158 -16.42 2.40 -10.72
C THR A 158 -17.23 1.28 -11.37
N THR A 159 -18.11 1.62 -12.33
CA THR A 159 -19.15 0.69 -12.82
C THR A 159 -18.74 -0.08 -14.07
N LYS A 160 -17.69 0.34 -14.80
CA LYS A 160 -17.24 -0.37 -16.00
C LYS A 160 -16.34 -1.56 -15.65
N ALA A 161 -16.63 -2.69 -16.29
CA ALA A 161 -16.00 -3.99 -16.07
C ALA A 161 -14.56 -4.10 -16.60
N GLU A 162 -14.09 -3.15 -17.42
CA GLU A 162 -12.82 -3.27 -18.15
C GLU A 162 -11.75 -2.25 -17.74
N VAL A 163 -12.03 -1.35 -16.77
CA VAL A 163 -11.11 -0.23 -16.55
C VAL A 163 -10.39 -0.24 -15.22
N CYS A 164 -9.08 -0.35 -15.41
CA CYS A 164 -7.91 -0.06 -14.61
C CYS A 164 -8.03 1.21 -13.73
N GLN A 165 -7.89 1.05 -12.41
CA GLN A 165 -7.20 2.07 -11.63
C GLN A 165 -5.70 1.82 -11.79
N VAL A 166 -5.03 2.65 -12.60
CA VAL A 166 -3.57 2.61 -12.70
C VAL A 166 -3.00 3.57 -11.66
N ILE A 167 -2.37 3.01 -10.63
CA ILE A 167 -1.52 3.78 -9.72
C ILE A 167 -0.09 3.51 -10.14
N LYS A 168 0.55 4.52 -10.74
CA LYS A 168 1.99 4.49 -11.00
C LYS A 168 2.69 5.29 -9.93
N LEU A 169 3.58 4.64 -9.19
CA LEU A 169 4.38 5.26 -8.16
C LEU A 169 5.86 5.02 -8.45
N ASN A 170 6.56 6.11 -8.79
CA ASN A 170 8.01 6.11 -8.91
C ASN A 170 8.62 6.60 -7.58
N MET A 171 9.42 5.74 -6.95
CA MET A 171 10.10 6.00 -5.69
C MET A 171 11.61 6.05 -5.92
N PRO A 172 12.16 7.22 -6.30
CA PRO A 172 13.60 7.40 -6.43
C PRO A 172 14.29 7.29 -5.06
N GLY A 173 15.31 6.44 -5.00
CA GLY A 173 16.27 6.30 -3.92
C GLY A 173 17.60 6.94 -4.32
N PRO A 174 17.90 8.17 -3.86
CA PRO A 174 19.18 8.82 -4.14
C PRO A 174 20.34 8.06 -3.47
N LEU A 175 21.54 8.23 -4.02
CA LEU A 175 22.76 7.61 -3.46
C LEU A 175 23.09 8.17 -2.07
N LYS A 176 22.96 9.48 -1.90
CA LYS A 176 23.24 10.15 -0.63
C LYS A 176 22.15 9.82 0.38
N TRP A 177 22.59 9.43 1.58
CA TRP A 177 21.71 9.14 2.68
C TRP A 177 20.93 10.40 3.09
N ASN A 178 19.64 10.21 3.35
CA ASN A 178 18.70 11.26 3.73
C ASN A 178 18.60 12.43 2.74
N ASP A 179 18.93 12.22 1.47
CA ASP A 179 18.72 13.22 0.44
C ASP A 179 17.23 13.32 0.05
N MET A 180 16.86 14.45 -0.55
CA MET A 180 15.47 14.75 -0.89
C MET A 180 14.92 13.74 -1.89
N ARG A 181 13.71 13.23 -1.61
CA ARG A 181 13.00 12.31 -2.50
C ARG A 181 11.72 12.97 -2.98
N THR A 182 11.52 12.97 -4.29
CA THR A 182 10.25 13.37 -4.90
C THR A 182 9.59 12.14 -5.46
N TRP A 183 8.43 11.78 -4.90
CA TRP A 183 7.65 10.63 -5.38
C TRP A 183 6.63 11.12 -6.39
N GLU A 184 6.63 10.50 -7.57
CA GLU A 184 5.63 10.78 -8.59
C GLU A 184 4.52 9.75 -8.46
N CYS A 185 3.36 10.20 -8.01
CA CYS A 185 2.16 9.37 -7.90
C CYS A 185 1.15 9.83 -8.96
N ASN A 186 0.84 8.94 -9.89
CA ASN A 186 -0.18 9.16 -10.90
C ASN A 186 -1.33 8.20 -10.66
N ILE A 187 -2.50 8.75 -10.33
CA ILE A 187 -3.74 8.00 -10.12
C ILE A 187 -4.70 8.35 -11.25
N ARG A 188 -5.17 7.33 -11.97
CA ARG A 188 -6.20 7.50 -13.01
C ARG A 188 -7.43 6.68 -12.63
N LEU A 189 -8.58 7.33 -12.65
CA LEU A 189 -9.89 6.74 -12.38
C LEU A 189 -10.77 7.03 -13.59
N GLU A 190 -11.42 6.01 -14.16
CA GLU A 190 -12.39 6.21 -15.24
C GLU A 190 -13.82 6.01 -14.75
N ASP A 191 -14.71 6.88 -15.19
CA ASP A 191 -16.12 6.97 -14.78
C ASP A 191 -16.34 6.80 -13.25
N PRO A 192 -15.62 7.56 -12.39
CA PRO A 192 -15.80 7.44 -10.96
C PRO A 192 -17.13 8.04 -10.51
N THR A 193 -17.90 7.27 -9.74
CA THR A 193 -19.03 7.80 -8.96
C THR A 193 -18.60 7.96 -7.51
N LEU A 194 -18.62 9.19 -7.01
CA LEU A 194 -18.17 9.54 -5.67
C LEU A 194 -19.38 9.99 -4.82
N PHE A 195 -19.61 9.32 -3.70
CA PHE A 195 -20.63 9.69 -2.71
C PHE A 195 -19.95 10.20 -1.45
N LEU A 196 -19.63 11.49 -1.44
CA LEU A 196 -18.94 12.12 -0.31
C LEU A 196 -19.94 12.60 0.74
N LEU A 197 -19.67 12.27 2.01
CA LEU A 197 -20.39 12.78 3.17
C LEU A 197 -19.37 13.47 4.07
N ARG A 198 -19.82 14.42 4.91
CA ARG A 198 -18.95 15.07 5.89
C ARG A 198 -18.24 14.06 6.79
N ASP A 199 -18.96 13.03 7.22
CA ASP A 199 -18.41 12.01 8.13
C ASP A 199 -17.29 11.18 7.47
N HIS A 200 -17.28 11.07 6.13
CA HIS A 200 -16.16 10.45 5.41
C HIS A 200 -14.87 11.24 5.57
N VAL A 201 -14.95 12.58 5.63
CA VAL A 201 -13.78 13.44 5.84
C VAL A 201 -13.19 13.18 7.24
N THR A 202 -14.03 13.08 8.26
CA THR A 202 -13.56 12.77 9.62
C THR A 202 -12.97 11.37 9.73
N LEU A 203 -13.54 10.38 9.03
CA LEU A 203 -13.00 9.02 8.99
C LEU A 203 -11.61 8.99 8.34
N LEU A 204 -11.42 9.69 7.23
CA LEU A 204 -10.12 9.77 6.54
C LEU A 204 -9.08 10.52 7.37
N GLN A 205 -9.48 11.59 8.07
CA GLN A 205 -8.61 12.31 9.00
C GLN A 205 -8.16 11.41 10.15
N ASP A 206 -9.08 10.66 10.75
CA ASP A 206 -8.77 9.69 11.80
C ASP A 206 -7.83 8.58 11.29
N LEU A 207 -8.06 8.06 10.07
CA LEU A 207 -7.19 7.07 9.44
C LEU A 207 -5.75 7.58 9.26
N VAL A 208 -5.60 8.80 8.75
CA VAL A 208 -4.28 9.43 8.56
C VAL A 208 -3.60 9.70 9.90
N ALA A 209 -4.35 10.16 10.90
CA ALA A 209 -3.82 10.39 12.25
C ALA A 209 -3.35 9.08 12.90
N ASP A 210 -4.11 8.00 12.74
CA ASP A 210 -3.73 6.67 13.22
C ASP A 210 -2.48 6.16 12.47
N TRP A 211 -2.35 6.36 11.16
CA TRP A 211 -1.14 5.95 10.44
C TRP A 211 0.14 6.69 10.86
N ASN A 212 0.01 7.95 11.31
CA ASN A 212 1.13 8.80 11.71
C ASN A 212 1.53 8.68 13.19
N SER A 213 0.72 8.04 14.04
CA SER A 213 1.03 7.84 15.46
C SER A 213 1.94 6.64 15.68
#